data_AF-A0A358GSC4-F1
#
_entry.id   AF-A0A358GSC4-F1
#
_cell.length_a   1.000
_cell.length_b   1.000
_cell.length_c   1.000
_cell.angle_alpha   90.00
_cell.angle_beta   90.00
_cell.angle_gamma   90.00
#
_symmetry.space_group_name_H-M   'P 1'
#
loop_
_entity.id
_entity.type
_entity.pdbx_description
1 polymer ?
#
loop_
_entity_poly.entity_id
_entity_poly.type
_entity_poly.pdbx_seq_one_letter_code
_entity_poly.pdbx_strand_id
1 'polypeptide(L)'
;MVMNTRLVFARFVAILVLVIPGLMAMKGFLMMKDALFLYYAEHGNEQISPGFQWLSFGGGLVLFAAGMSFLGGWILFRDRKRNYVGPRFRSKSAPAADKADTPGTTS
;
A
#
# COMPACT_ATOMS: atom_id res chain seq x y z
N MET A 1 -10.56 16.45 25.76
CA MET A 1 -10.15 15.61 24.63
C MET A 1 -9.79 14.23 25.16
N VAL A 2 -10.76 13.33 25.32
CA VAL A 2 -10.51 12.01 25.92
C VAL A 2 -9.89 11.10 24.85
N MET A 3 -8.60 10.81 24.98
CA MET A 3 -7.94 9.81 24.13
C MET A 3 -8.52 8.44 24.45
N ASN A 4 -9.34 7.89 23.54
CA ASN A 4 -9.70 6.48 23.59
C ASN A 4 -8.43 5.64 23.36
N THR A 5 -7.80 5.17 24.43
CA THR A 5 -6.51 4.45 24.43
C THR A 5 -6.52 3.25 23.48
N ARG A 6 -7.67 2.58 23.33
CA ARG A 6 -7.86 1.46 22.39
C ARG A 6 -7.67 1.87 20.92
N LEU A 7 -8.12 3.07 20.53
CA LEU A 7 -7.97 3.58 19.17
C LEU A 7 -6.54 4.03 18.88
N VAL A 8 -5.88 4.59 19.89
CA VAL A 8 -4.47 5.00 19.82
C VAL A 8 -3.57 3.76 19.69
N PHE A 9 -3.82 2.72 20.47
CA PHE A 9 -3.11 1.46 20.39
C PHE A 9 -3.29 0.78 19.02
N ALA A 10 -4.52 0.72 18.50
CA ALA A 10 -4.76 0.18 17.16
C ALA A 10 -4.06 0.96 16.03
N ARG A 11 -3.95 2.29 16.17
CA ARG A 11 -3.19 3.14 15.23
C ARG A 11 -1.68 2.85 15.31
N PHE A 12 -1.15 2.70 16.50
CA PHE A 12 0.26 2.39 16.72
C PHE A 12 0.64 1.03 16.12
N VAL A 13 -0.17 -0.01 16.38
CA VAL A 13 0.03 -1.34 15.79
C VAL A 13 -0.06 -1.31 14.27
N ALA A 14 -0.99 -0.54 13.69
CA ALA A 14 -1.09 -0.39 12.24
C ALA A 14 0.16 0.25 11.62
N ILE A 15 0.81 1.18 12.32
CA ILE A 15 2.07 1.78 11.87
C ILE A 15 3.20 0.76 11.96
N LEU A 16 3.30 0.01 13.07
CA LEU A 16 4.31 -1.05 13.21
C LEU A 16 4.23 -2.10 12.10
N VAL A 17 3.01 -2.53 11.74
CA VAL A 17 2.78 -3.47 10.63
C VAL A 17 3.19 -2.87 9.28
N LEU A 18 3.06 -1.54 9.10
CA LEU A 18 3.49 -0.83 7.88
C LEU A 18 4.99 -0.55 7.81
N VAL A 19 5.69 -0.50 8.94
CA VAL A 19 7.14 -0.24 8.98
C VAL A 19 7.93 -1.41 8.40
N ILE A 20 7.55 -2.66 8.72
CA ILE A 20 8.23 -3.87 8.24
C ILE A 20 8.36 -3.92 6.70
N PRO A 21 7.27 -3.82 5.91
CA PRO A 21 7.34 -3.80 4.45
C PRO A 21 8.04 -2.55 3.91
N GLY A 22 7.97 -1.42 4.61
CA GLY A 22 8.73 -0.22 4.28
C GLY A 22 10.25 -0.43 4.37
N LEU A 23 10.71 -1.09 5.42
CA LEU A 23 12.13 -1.46 5.59
C LEU A 23 12.58 -2.48 4.54
N MET A 24 11.72 -3.45 4.19
CA MET A 24 12.00 -4.38 3.10
C MET A 24 12.15 -3.66 1.77
N ALA A 25 11.28 -2.68 1.48
CA ALA A 25 11.39 -1.86 0.28
C ALA A 25 12.70 -1.06 0.26
N MET A 26 13.04 -0.40 1.37
CA MET A 26 14.30 0.33 1.51
C MET A 26 15.50 -0.59 1.25
N LYS A 27 15.54 -1.78 1.88
CA LYS A 27 16.62 -2.75 1.65
C LYS A 27 16.71 -3.19 0.19
N GLY A 28 15.57 -3.45 -0.46
CA GLY A 28 15.52 -3.80 -1.88
C GLY A 28 16.11 -2.70 -2.76
N PHE A 29 15.77 -1.43 -2.48
CA PHE A 29 16.33 -0.28 -3.18
C PHE A 29 17.84 -0.14 -2.97
N LEU A 30 18.34 -0.38 -1.74
CA LEU A 30 19.78 -0.40 -1.46
C LEU A 30 20.50 -1.50 -2.28
N MET A 31 19.93 -2.70 -2.38
CA MET A 31 20.55 -3.75 -3.20
C MET A 31 20.59 -3.39 -4.69
N MET A 32 19.55 -2.71 -5.19
CA MET A 32 19.54 -2.21 -6.57
C MET A 32 20.58 -1.11 -6.79
N LYS A 33 20.68 -0.13 -5.87
CA LYS A 33 21.66 0.95 -5.98
C LYS A 33 23.08 0.38 -5.97
N ASP A 34 23.35 -0.57 -5.08
CA ASP A 34 24.69 -1.15 -4.91
C ASP A 34 25.11 -1.94 -6.15
N ALA A 35 24.19 -2.72 -6.74
CA ALA A 35 24.44 -3.42 -8.00
C ALA A 35 24.73 -2.44 -9.17
N LEU A 36 24.01 -1.31 -9.23
CA LEU A 36 24.24 -0.27 -10.24
C LEU A 36 25.58 0.44 -10.01
N PHE A 37 25.87 0.87 -8.78
CA PHE A 37 27.12 1.55 -8.46
C PHE A 37 28.35 0.68 -8.69
N LEU A 38 28.30 -0.61 -8.32
CA LEU A 38 29.38 -1.55 -8.59
C LEU A 38 29.60 -1.72 -10.10
N TYR A 39 28.53 -1.87 -10.87
CA TYR A 39 28.63 -1.97 -12.33
C TYR A 39 29.28 -0.72 -12.95
N TYR A 40 28.85 0.48 -12.57
CA TYR A 40 29.43 1.72 -13.10
C TYR A 40 30.86 2.00 -12.59
N ALA A 41 31.18 1.62 -11.35
CA ALA A 41 32.50 1.79 -10.78
C ALA A 41 33.53 0.84 -11.42
N GLU A 42 33.14 -0.42 -11.67
CA GLU A 42 34.00 -1.41 -12.32
C GLU A 42 34.19 -1.15 -13.81
N HIS A 43 33.25 -0.48 -14.48
CA HIS A 43 33.39 -0.05 -15.89
C HIS A 43 34.61 0.86 -16.15
N GLY A 44 35.18 1.49 -15.11
CA GLY A 44 36.39 2.30 -15.24
C GLY A 44 37.71 1.52 -15.13
N ASN A 45 37.67 0.21 -14.82
CA ASN A 45 38.85 -0.60 -14.58
C ASN A 45 38.95 -1.74 -15.61
N GLU A 46 39.83 -1.60 -16.61
CA GLU A 46 39.99 -2.55 -17.73
C GLU A 46 40.51 -3.94 -17.32
N GLN A 47 40.84 -4.17 -16.04
CA GLN A 47 41.39 -5.45 -15.56
C GLN A 47 40.35 -6.48 -15.09
N ILE A 48 39.09 -6.08 -14.89
CA ILE A 48 38.05 -6.94 -14.32
C ILE A 48 36.87 -6.95 -15.29
N SER A 49 36.46 -8.12 -15.78
CA SER A 49 35.23 -8.23 -16.60
C SER A 49 34.03 -7.86 -15.71
N PRO A 50 33.37 -6.71 -15.91
CA PRO A 50 32.34 -6.24 -15.00
C PRO A 50 31.05 -7.03 -15.29
N GLY A 51 30.85 -8.12 -14.55
CA GLY A 51 29.62 -8.88 -14.59
C GLY A 51 28.51 -8.12 -13.86
N PHE A 52 27.48 -7.67 -14.57
CA PHE A 52 26.33 -7.05 -13.91
C PHE A 52 25.71 -8.02 -12.90
N GLN A 53 25.52 -7.58 -11.65
CA GLN A 53 24.96 -8.40 -10.59
C GLN A 53 23.44 -8.57 -10.74
N TRP A 54 23.02 -9.30 -11.78
CA TRP A 54 21.61 -9.58 -12.09
C TRP A 54 20.85 -10.20 -10.92
N LEU A 55 21.50 -11.04 -10.11
CA LEU A 55 20.87 -11.68 -8.95
C LEU A 55 20.60 -10.68 -7.82
N SER A 56 21.58 -9.82 -7.51
CA SER A 56 21.44 -8.76 -6.50
C SER A 56 20.42 -7.71 -6.94
N PHE A 57 20.47 -7.29 -8.22
CA PHE A 57 19.54 -6.32 -8.80
C PHE A 57 18.12 -6.88 -8.91
N GLY A 58 17.96 -8.09 -9.46
CA GLY A 58 16.66 -8.75 -9.60
C GLY A 58 16.04 -9.09 -8.24
N GLY A 59 16.84 -9.59 -7.30
CA GLY A 59 16.40 -9.81 -5.92
C GLY A 59 15.99 -8.51 -5.22
N GLY A 60 16.77 -7.45 -5.40
CA GLY A 60 16.44 -6.11 -4.90
C GLY A 60 15.15 -5.56 -5.50
N LEU A 61 14.94 -5.72 -6.82
CA LEU A 61 13.74 -5.29 -7.53
C LEU A 61 12.49 -6.02 -7.03
N VAL A 62 12.55 -7.34 -6.87
CA VAL A 62 11.42 -8.11 -6.35
C VAL A 62 11.11 -7.71 -4.90
N LEU A 63 12.13 -7.54 -4.06
CA LEU A 63 11.95 -7.14 -2.66
C LEU A 63 11.36 -5.72 -2.54
N PHE A 64 11.82 -4.80 -3.39
CA PHE A 64 11.29 -3.44 -3.49
C PHE A 64 9.85 -3.44 -3.98
N ALA A 65 9.55 -4.14 -5.08
CA ALA A 65 8.21 -4.23 -5.65
C ALA A 65 7.22 -4.90 -4.69
N ALA A 66 7.65 -5.96 -3.97
CA ALA A 66 6.85 -6.61 -2.94
C ALA A 66 6.53 -5.64 -1.78
N GLY A 67 7.52 -4.89 -1.29
CA GLY A 67 7.31 -3.90 -0.24
C GLY A 67 6.38 -2.76 -0.68
N MET A 68 6.57 -2.24 -1.91
CA MET A 68 5.73 -1.17 -2.48
C MET A 68 4.30 -1.62 -2.77
N SER A 69 4.12 -2.80 -3.36
CA SER A 69 2.79 -3.35 -3.64
C SER A 69 2.02 -3.66 -2.36
N PHE A 70 2.70 -4.14 -1.32
CA PHE A 70 2.10 -4.31 0.00
C PHE A 70 1.65 -2.97 0.59
N LEU A 71 2.51 -1.94 0.55
CA LEU A 71 2.18 -0.60 1.03
C LEU A 71 0.97 -0.01 0.29
N GLY A 72 1.00 -0.04 -1.04
CA GLY A 72 -0.08 0.47 -1.90
C GLY A 72 -1.38 -0.30 -1.72
N GLY A 73 -1.32 -1.63 -1.64
CA GLY A 73 -2.48 -2.49 -1.39
C GLY A 73 -3.10 -2.26 -0.02
N TRP A 74 -2.28 -2.10 1.02
CA TRP A 74 -2.74 -1.77 2.37
C TRP A 74 -3.39 -0.39 2.43
N ILE A 75 -2.79 0.62 1.79
CA ILE A 75 -3.35 1.97 1.70
C ILE A 75 -4.72 1.94 1.03
N LEU A 76 -4.85 1.27 -0.11
CA LEU A 76 -6.13 1.15 -0.83
C LEU A 76 -7.19 0.42 0.00
N PHE A 77 -6.83 -0.68 0.66
CA PHE A 77 -7.74 -1.43 1.55
C PHE A 77 -8.21 -0.59 2.73
N ARG A 78 -7.29 0.16 3.34
CA ARG A 78 -7.56 1.05 4.47
C ARG A 78 -8.44 2.23 4.05
N ASP A 79 -8.20 2.80 2.88
CA ASP A 79 -8.97 3.93 2.34
C ASP A 79 -10.40 3.52 1.98
N ARG A 80 -10.58 2.33 1.37
CA ARG A 80 -11.91 1.77 1.07
C ARG A 80 -12.79 1.60 2.31
N LYS A 81 -12.21 1.24 3.47
CA LYS A 81 -12.95 1.13 4.75
C LYS A 81 -13.35 2.48 5.35
N ARG A 82 -12.74 3.60 4.94
CA ARG A 82 -12.99 4.94 5.48
C ARG A 82 -13.94 5.79 4.64
N ASN A 83 -14.47 5.23 3.53
CA ASN A 83 -15.52 5.84 2.72
C ASN A 83 -15.16 7.25 2.19
N TYR A 84 -13.89 7.47 1.81
CA TYR A 84 -13.42 8.65 1.07
C TYR A 84 -13.61 8.52 -0.45
N VAL A 85 -14.36 7.52 -0.90
CA VAL A 85 -14.74 7.37 -2.29
C VAL A 85 -15.81 8.41 -2.65
N GLY A 86 -15.60 9.14 -3.75
CA GLY A 86 -16.55 10.16 -4.21
C GLY A 86 -17.97 9.59 -4.42
N PRO A 87 -19.01 10.45 -4.46
CA PRO A 87 -20.44 10.08 -4.43
C PRO A 87 -20.88 8.97 -5.40
N ARG A 88 -20.08 8.70 -6.44
CA ARG A 88 -20.32 7.75 -7.52
C ARG A 88 -20.05 6.27 -7.14
N PHE A 89 -19.46 6.00 -5.97
CA PHE A 89 -19.24 4.64 -5.44
C PHE A 89 -20.14 4.29 -4.24
N ARG A 90 -21.15 5.11 -3.92
CA ARG A 90 -22.17 4.70 -2.95
C ARG A 90 -23.02 3.60 -3.58
N SER A 91 -23.05 2.43 -2.96
CA SER A 91 -24.05 1.41 -3.26
C SER A 91 -25.43 2.05 -3.14
N LYS A 92 -26.23 1.95 -4.20
CA LYS A 92 -27.63 2.37 -4.26
C LYS A 92 -28.47 1.44 -3.38
N SER A 93 -28.31 1.52 -2.07
CA SER A 93 -29.23 0.93 -1.10
C SER A 93 -30.14 2.04 -0.61
N ALA A 94 -31.02 2.50 -1.49
CA ALA A 94 -32.20 3.23 -1.10
C ALA A 94 -33.38 2.24 -1.15
N PRO A 95 -33.86 1.72 -0.01
CA PRO A 95 -35.20 1.18 0.07
C PRO A 95 -36.15 2.39 0.06
N ALA A 96 -36.57 2.79 -1.13
CA ALA A 96 -37.54 3.85 -1.34
C ALA A 96 -38.66 3.31 -2.23
N ALA A 97 -39.48 2.41 -1.67
CA ALA A 97 -40.82 2.10 -2.16
C ALA A 97 -41.65 1.39 -1.07
N ASP A 98 -41.53 1.84 0.19
CA ASP A 98 -42.50 1.60 1.24
C ASP A 98 -43.26 2.91 1.44
N LYS A 99 -44.18 3.25 0.52
CA LYS A 99 -45.30 4.23 0.66
C LYS A 99 -46.17 4.15 -0.60
N ALA A 100 -46.97 3.10 -0.72
CA ALA A 100 -48.14 3.11 -1.61
C ALA A 100 -49.12 2.02 -1.17
N ASP A 101 -49.57 2.08 0.08
CA ASP A 101 -50.80 1.39 0.45
C ASP A 101 -51.70 2.29 1.30
N THR A 102 -53.00 2.17 1.04
CA THR A 102 -54.16 2.81 1.69
C THR A 102 -54.57 4.22 1.23
N PRO A 103 -55.49 4.35 0.25
CA PRO A 103 -56.45 5.46 0.24
C PRO A 103 -57.41 5.25 1.42
N GLY A 104 -57.39 6.18 2.37
CA GLY A 104 -58.29 6.18 3.51
C GLY A 104 -59.76 6.22 3.09
N THR A 105 -60.52 5.27 3.63
CA THR A 105 -61.95 5.39 3.89
C THR A 105 -62.20 6.64 4.73
N THR A 106 -62.86 7.63 4.16
CA THR A 106 -63.62 8.63 4.91
C THR A 106 -64.71 9.21 4.02
N SER A 107 -65.95 9.11 4.52
CA SER A 107 -67.23 9.67 4.05
C SER A 107 -68.03 8.80 3.09
#